data_AF-A0A1I5UH48-F1
#
_entry.id   AF-A0A1I5UH48-F1
#
_cell.length_a   1.000
_cell.length_b   1.000
_cell.length_c   1.000
_cell.angle_alpha   90.00
_cell.angle_beta   90.00
_cell.angle_gamma   90.00
#
_symmetry.space_group_name_H-M   'P 1'
#
loop_
_entity.id
_entity.type
_entity.pdbx_description
1 polymer ?
#
loop_
_entity_poly.entity_id
_entity_poly.type
_entity_poly.pdbx_seq_one_letter_code
_entity_poly.pdbx_strand_id
1 'polypeptide(L)'
;MAGYALKLKKDLTGVAYIIVISVFLFIVLAWCDHFLYRIFSSDFFLTWHIFLELSSIVMSFAVFAITFYTFEESNRLRSMIIACTFLAVSLIDLFHTLSYKGMPVFLTESSAEKATAFWILARLTMSCGMLTSTLVPCDRKVRSCEGLWLLPTIAYSIFWLIVVHYRIDFLPPLFIEGKGLTPLKIYLEYLIILIQLITAALFLMAYIRGDCEDKGDALIVKALVFSIFSEMAFTRYTNVYDTYNFLGHIYKIIAYYLLFRALFVQNVQKPYQDLRAVETQLSIYVNNLEQLVAQRTAEITAANQSLMKNLEYARNILLALLPTTFPNVKGVEFAARYMPCENVGGDFYNIFKLDDENIGILIGDVAGHGVSAAMINVFINQNINFKKEYDDGRQKVFTPRGVLMNCYHTYNEMPFPDEVYVVMLYGIYNIATRKFTYASAGMNTNPLIIRADGEVEVLQADGFPICKFAPYFKPSYESRTVHLEPGDSLVFYTDGLIEIDPAQPELFSQDKLVEFVKWLKDTSAKEICDEIIDAYHVLLGDKKMLDDVTVLVVKACKNDV
;
A
#
# COMPACT_ATOMS: atom_id res chain seq x y z
N MET A 1 23.99 16.07 14.20
CA MET A 1 25.43 16.24 14.53
C MET A 1 25.69 17.44 15.44
N ALA A 2 25.52 18.70 15.00
CA ALA A 2 25.85 19.88 15.83
C ALA A 2 25.03 20.02 17.13
N GLY A 3 23.73 19.71 17.10
CA GLY A 3 22.86 19.77 18.30
C GLY A 3 23.17 18.69 19.35
N TYR A 4 23.60 17.49 18.91
CA TYR A 4 23.98 16.40 19.80
C TYR A 4 25.26 16.73 20.56
N ALA A 5 26.28 17.23 19.86
CA ALA A 5 27.55 17.63 20.47
C ALA A 5 27.38 18.75 21.50
N LEU A 6 26.52 19.73 21.22
CA LEU A 6 26.22 20.82 22.17
C LEU A 6 25.51 20.31 23.44
N LYS A 7 24.55 19.39 23.26
CA LYS A 7 23.82 18.75 24.36
C LYS A 7 24.74 17.88 25.22
N LEU A 8 25.54 17.03 24.59
CA LEU A 8 26.54 16.18 25.24
C LEU A 8 27.50 17.03 26.09
N LYS A 9 28.02 18.13 25.53
CA LYS A 9 28.89 19.06 26.26
C LYS A 9 28.19 19.63 27.50
N LYS A 10 26.94 20.08 27.37
CA LYS A 10 26.14 20.59 28.51
C LYS A 10 25.95 19.53 29.59
N ASP A 11 25.59 18.30 29.21
CA ASP A 11 25.35 17.22 30.16
C ASP A 11 26.63 16.78 30.88
N LEU A 12 27.76 16.68 30.17
CA LEU A 12 29.08 16.40 30.74
C LEU A 12 29.54 17.50 31.71
N THR A 13 29.34 18.78 31.37
CA THR A 13 29.66 19.88 32.29
C THR A 13 28.83 19.79 33.56
N GLY A 14 27.55 19.40 33.47
CA GLY A 14 26.70 19.19 34.64
C GLY A 14 27.21 18.07 35.56
N VAL A 15 27.68 16.96 35.02
CA VAL A 15 28.32 15.88 35.80
C VAL A 15 29.58 16.39 36.51
N ALA A 16 30.43 17.13 35.79
CA ALA A 16 31.65 17.71 36.36
C ALA A 16 31.35 18.68 37.52
N TYR A 17 30.34 19.54 37.38
CA TYR A 17 29.92 20.45 38.46
C TYR A 17 29.48 19.69 39.71
N ILE A 18 28.71 18.61 39.55
CA ILE A 18 28.27 17.79 40.70
C ILE A 18 29.49 17.21 41.43
N ILE A 19 30.45 16.67 40.70
CA ILE A 19 31.69 16.12 41.29
C ILE A 19 32.44 17.22 42.04
N VAL A 20 32.66 18.38 41.43
CA VAL A 20 33.41 19.49 42.04
C VAL A 20 32.71 19.99 43.31
N ILE A 21 31.40 20.20 43.26
CA ILE A 21 30.62 20.68 44.42
C ILE A 21 30.64 19.65 45.55
N SER A 22 30.43 18.36 45.24
CA SER A 22 30.44 17.31 46.25
C SER A 22 31.84 17.13 46.88
N VAL A 23 32.91 17.15 46.08
CA VAL A 23 34.29 17.11 46.61
C VAL A 23 34.55 18.32 47.51
N PHE A 24 34.16 19.52 47.06
CA PHE A 24 34.31 20.74 47.87
C PHE A 24 33.56 20.63 49.20
N LEU A 25 32.32 20.12 49.20
CA LEU A 25 31.56 19.90 50.42
C LEU A 25 32.29 18.97 51.40
N PHE A 26 32.85 17.86 50.91
CA PHE A 26 33.62 16.93 51.74
C PHE A 26 34.93 17.53 52.27
N ILE A 27 35.62 18.37 51.48
CA ILE A 27 36.81 19.11 51.94
C ILE A 27 36.44 20.08 53.06
N VAL A 28 35.35 20.85 52.89
CA VAL A 28 34.87 21.79 53.90
C VAL A 28 34.45 21.07 55.18
N LEU A 29 33.72 19.96 55.06
CA LEU A 29 33.34 19.13 56.20
C LEU A 29 34.54 18.57 56.94
N ALA A 30 35.55 18.07 56.21
CA ALA A 30 36.78 17.56 56.82
C ALA A 30 37.62 18.67 57.50
N TRP A 31 37.65 19.89 56.93
CA TRP A 31 38.42 21.00 57.50
C TRP A 31 37.71 21.67 58.69
N CYS A 32 36.38 21.76 58.65
CA CYS A 32 35.54 22.35 59.69
C CYS A 32 34.91 21.30 60.60
N ASP A 33 35.46 20.07 60.65
CA ASP A 33 34.87 18.92 61.34
C ASP A 33 34.57 19.24 62.82
N HIS A 34 35.50 19.90 63.51
CA HIS A 34 35.32 20.32 64.92
C HIS A 34 34.09 21.25 65.14
N PHE A 35 33.63 21.97 64.12
CA PHE A 35 32.47 22.87 64.22
C PHE A 35 31.17 22.27 63.68
N LEU A 36 31.28 21.45 62.63
CA LEU A 36 30.14 20.92 61.89
C LEU A 36 29.72 19.53 62.36
N TYR A 37 30.64 18.72 62.89
CA TYR A 37 30.33 17.40 63.40
C TYR A 37 29.48 17.50 64.67
N ARG A 38 28.30 16.89 64.61
CA ARG A 38 27.36 16.77 65.72
C ARG A 38 26.71 15.40 65.73
N ILE A 39 26.43 14.92 66.94
CA ILE A 39 25.54 13.79 67.19
C ILE A 39 24.18 14.39 67.53
N PHE A 40 23.17 14.09 66.72
CA PHE A 40 21.82 14.59 66.91
C PHE A 40 21.09 13.83 68.02
N SER A 41 20.02 14.41 68.56
CA SER A 41 19.12 13.65 69.45
C SER A 41 18.45 12.53 68.68
N SER A 42 18.18 11.40 69.35
CA SER A 42 17.53 10.24 68.76
C SER A 42 16.23 10.62 68.06
N ASP A 43 15.40 11.45 68.70
CA ASP A 43 14.07 11.82 68.20
C ASP A 43 14.16 12.68 66.94
N PHE A 44 15.08 13.64 66.90
CA PHE A 44 15.31 14.47 65.72
C PHE A 44 15.82 13.62 64.55
N PHE A 45 16.87 12.83 64.79
CA PHE A 45 17.48 12.03 63.74
C PHE A 45 16.50 11.00 63.19
N LEU A 46 15.79 10.28 64.07
CA LEU A 46 14.87 9.23 63.68
C LEU A 46 13.72 9.78 62.84
N THR A 47 13.20 10.96 63.19
CA THR A 47 12.14 11.64 62.41
C THR A 47 12.60 11.89 60.98
N TRP A 48 13.78 12.49 60.79
CA TRP A 48 14.30 12.77 59.46
C TRP A 48 14.76 11.52 58.71
N HIS A 49 15.35 10.55 59.42
CA HIS A 49 15.74 9.27 58.86
C HIS A 49 14.55 8.56 58.23
N ILE A 50 13.43 8.41 58.96
CA ILE A 50 12.20 7.80 58.43
C ILE A 50 11.72 8.56 57.19
N PHE A 51 11.70 9.89 57.23
CA PHE A 51 11.25 10.70 56.08
C PHE A 51 12.14 10.51 54.84
N LEU A 52 13.47 10.54 55.02
CA LEU A 52 14.44 10.38 53.93
C LEU A 52 14.40 8.95 53.36
N GLU A 53 14.36 7.95 54.23
CA GLU A 53 14.28 6.55 53.83
C GLU A 53 12.97 6.23 53.11
N LEU A 54 11.82 6.62 53.68
CA LEU A 54 10.51 6.42 53.05
C LEU A 54 10.44 7.08 51.67
N SER A 55 10.99 8.29 51.53
CA SER A 55 11.06 8.98 50.24
C SER A 55 11.87 8.18 49.21
N SER A 56 13.02 7.62 49.62
CA SER A 56 13.85 6.78 48.73
C SER A 56 13.18 5.44 48.40
N ILE A 57 12.44 4.84 49.33
CA ILE A 57 11.65 3.62 49.12
C ILE A 57 10.54 3.87 48.10
N VAL A 58 9.80 4.98 48.23
CA VAL A 58 8.76 5.36 47.28
C VAL A 58 9.35 5.56 45.88
N MET A 59 10.48 6.24 45.75
CA MET A 59 11.16 6.42 44.46
C MET A 59 11.60 5.08 43.86
N SER A 60 12.13 4.17 44.68
CA SER A 60 12.55 2.82 44.25
C SER A 60 11.37 1.99 43.76
N PHE A 61 10.27 1.99 44.51
CA PHE A 61 9.08 1.27 44.15
C PHE A 61 8.45 1.84 42.88
N ALA A 62 8.45 3.17 42.71
CA ALA A 62 7.98 3.82 41.48
C ALA A 62 8.85 3.44 40.27
N VAL A 63 10.18 3.34 40.45
CA VAL A 63 11.09 2.82 39.42
C VAL A 63 10.73 1.38 39.05
N PHE A 64 10.53 0.51 40.03
CA PHE A 64 10.08 -0.85 39.81
C PHE A 64 8.77 -0.87 39.01
N ALA A 65 7.74 -0.16 39.45
CA ALA A 65 6.43 -0.16 38.80
C ALA A 65 6.52 0.31 37.33
N ILE A 66 7.19 1.43 37.08
CA ILE A 66 7.35 1.96 35.71
C ILE A 66 8.08 0.93 34.83
N THR A 67 9.19 0.38 35.30
CA THR A 67 10.02 -0.53 34.49
C THR A 67 9.39 -1.90 34.30
N PHE A 68 8.62 -2.40 35.28
CA PHE A 68 7.87 -3.64 35.21
C PHE A 68 6.72 -3.55 34.20
N TYR A 69 5.85 -2.53 34.29
CA TYR A 69 4.75 -2.37 33.34
C TYR A 69 5.23 -1.96 31.93
N THR A 70 6.38 -1.30 31.81
CA THR A 70 6.98 -1.05 30.49
C THR A 70 7.57 -2.32 29.87
N PHE A 71 7.89 -3.34 30.67
CA PHE A 71 8.37 -4.61 30.16
C PHE A 71 7.28 -5.38 29.39
N GLU A 72 6.01 -5.33 29.85
CA GLU A 72 4.85 -5.93 29.16
C GLU A 72 4.84 -5.55 27.67
N GLU A 73 5.06 -4.27 27.38
CA GLU A 73 5.07 -3.74 26.02
C GLU A 73 6.42 -3.94 25.31
N SER A 74 7.54 -3.67 26.00
CA SER A 74 8.86 -3.60 25.35
C SER A 74 9.58 -4.95 25.21
N ASN A 75 9.25 -5.92 26.07
CA ASN A 75 9.93 -7.22 26.23
C ASN A 75 11.46 -7.12 26.40
N ARG A 76 11.99 -5.97 26.85
CA ARG A 76 13.43 -5.70 26.98
C ARG A 76 13.97 -6.28 28.29
N LEU A 77 14.94 -7.19 28.20
CA LEU A 77 15.52 -7.86 29.39
C LEU A 77 16.11 -6.86 30.40
N ARG A 78 16.72 -5.78 29.90
CA ARG A 78 17.29 -4.72 30.73
C ARG A 78 16.27 -4.07 31.66
N SER A 79 15.06 -3.80 31.18
CA SER A 79 13.97 -3.22 31.99
C SER A 79 13.55 -4.16 33.11
N MET A 80 13.47 -5.46 32.84
CA MET A 80 13.13 -6.47 33.84
C MET A 80 14.21 -6.57 34.94
N ILE A 81 15.50 -6.55 34.58
CA ILE A 81 16.60 -6.56 35.56
C ILE A 81 16.51 -5.34 36.49
N ILE A 82 16.27 -4.15 35.92
CA ILE A 82 16.09 -2.92 36.70
C ILE A 82 14.86 -3.05 37.61
N ALA A 83 13.73 -3.54 37.11
CA ALA A 83 12.51 -3.74 37.88
C ALA A 83 12.76 -4.65 39.10
N CYS A 84 13.29 -5.85 38.88
CA CYS A 84 13.63 -6.80 39.96
C CYS A 84 14.63 -6.21 40.95
N THR A 85 15.63 -5.46 40.48
CA THR A 85 16.62 -4.80 41.35
C THR A 85 15.94 -3.80 42.28
N PHE A 86 15.12 -2.90 41.74
CA PHE A 86 14.49 -1.84 42.54
C PHE A 86 13.35 -2.35 43.41
N LEU A 87 12.70 -3.46 43.06
CA LEU A 87 11.79 -4.15 43.97
C LEU A 87 12.54 -4.69 45.20
N ALA A 88 13.63 -5.44 45.00
CA ALA A 88 14.43 -5.95 46.12
C ALA A 88 15.00 -4.79 46.98
N VAL A 89 15.54 -3.76 46.35
CA VAL A 89 16.05 -2.56 47.06
C VAL A 89 14.94 -1.91 47.89
N SER A 90 13.74 -1.74 47.34
CA SER A 90 12.62 -1.12 48.07
C SER A 90 12.20 -1.93 49.31
N LEU A 91 12.18 -3.27 49.20
CA LEU A 91 11.84 -4.17 50.31
C LEU A 91 12.95 -4.18 51.37
N ILE A 92 14.21 -4.24 50.96
CA ILE A 92 15.35 -4.28 51.89
C ILE A 92 15.53 -2.93 52.60
N ASP A 93 15.38 -1.80 51.89
CA ASP A 93 15.40 -0.45 52.50
C ASP A 93 14.22 -0.27 53.49
N LEU A 94 13.06 -0.88 53.22
CA LEU A 94 11.95 -0.92 54.19
C LEU A 94 12.34 -1.68 55.45
N PHE A 95 13.00 -2.84 55.32
CA PHE A 95 13.48 -3.60 56.47
C PHE A 95 14.57 -2.85 57.24
N HIS A 96 15.50 -2.18 56.54
CA HIS A 96 16.47 -1.27 57.14
C HIS A 96 15.79 -0.21 58.01
N THR A 97 14.78 0.45 57.46
CA THR A 97 14.05 1.53 58.13
C THR A 97 13.37 1.05 59.41
N LEU A 98 12.72 -0.12 59.36
CA LEU A 98 12.00 -0.69 60.50
C LEU A 98 12.93 -1.28 61.57
N SER A 99 14.13 -1.72 61.20
CA SER A 99 15.14 -2.27 62.13
C SER A 99 16.10 -1.22 62.71
N TYR A 100 15.90 0.07 62.40
CA TYR A 100 16.80 1.14 62.83
C TYR A 100 16.78 1.36 64.35
N LYS A 101 17.94 1.65 64.94
CA LYS A 101 18.07 1.85 66.40
C LYS A 101 17.14 2.97 66.88
N GLY A 102 16.25 2.67 67.82
CA GLY A 102 15.24 3.60 68.33
C GLY A 102 13.82 3.42 67.75
N MET A 103 13.66 2.57 66.73
CA MET A 103 12.34 2.18 66.23
C MET A 103 11.66 1.18 67.18
N PRO A 104 10.31 1.16 67.23
CA PRO A 104 9.56 0.10 67.89
C PRO A 104 9.94 -1.29 67.38
N VAL A 105 9.72 -2.31 68.20
CA VAL A 105 9.97 -3.71 67.81
C VAL A 105 9.12 -4.08 66.60
N PHE A 106 9.77 -4.50 65.51
CA PHE A 106 9.09 -4.97 64.30
C PHE A 106 8.93 -6.50 64.32
N LEU A 107 10.01 -7.26 64.15
CA LEU A 107 10.05 -8.72 64.30
C LEU A 107 10.89 -9.16 65.50
N THR A 108 12.05 -8.52 65.65
CA THR A 108 12.96 -8.63 66.80
C THR A 108 13.45 -7.24 67.16
N GLU A 109 14.13 -7.07 68.31
CA GLU A 109 14.59 -5.75 68.76
C GLU A 109 15.45 -5.05 67.71
N SER A 110 15.17 -3.77 67.48
CA SER A 110 15.89 -2.94 66.52
C SER A 110 17.30 -2.63 67.01
N SER A 111 18.30 -2.73 66.13
CA SER A 111 19.70 -2.50 66.49
C SER A 111 20.46 -1.82 65.37
N ALA A 112 21.51 -1.09 65.73
CA ALA A 112 22.40 -0.44 64.76
C ALA A 112 23.05 -1.46 63.81
N GLU A 113 23.35 -2.66 64.30
CA GLU A 113 23.93 -3.74 63.52
C GLU A 113 22.97 -4.28 62.46
N LYS A 114 21.70 -4.56 62.83
CA LYS A 114 20.66 -5.02 61.88
C LYS A 114 20.41 -3.98 60.79
N ALA A 115 20.27 -2.72 61.19
CA ALA A 115 20.08 -1.62 60.25
C ALA A 115 21.27 -1.51 59.28
N THR A 116 22.51 -1.58 59.79
CA THR A 116 23.72 -1.51 58.95
C THR A 116 23.84 -2.71 58.00
N ALA A 117 23.42 -3.91 58.42
CA ALA A 117 23.39 -5.09 57.57
C ALA A 117 22.40 -4.94 56.40
N PHE A 118 21.16 -4.52 56.67
CA PHE A 118 20.20 -4.25 55.61
C PHE A 118 20.64 -3.13 54.67
N TRP A 119 21.31 -2.10 55.20
CA TRP A 119 21.88 -1.02 54.40
C TRP A 119 22.84 -1.57 53.34
N ILE A 120 23.89 -2.28 53.76
CA ILE A 120 24.89 -2.85 52.86
C ILE A 120 24.26 -3.81 51.85
N LEU A 121 23.30 -4.63 52.28
CA LEU A 121 22.57 -5.54 51.39
C LEU A 121 21.84 -4.75 50.29
N ALA A 122 21.06 -3.73 50.64
CA ALA A 122 20.34 -2.92 49.66
C ALA A 122 21.29 -2.21 48.68
N ARG A 123 22.41 -1.65 49.16
CA ARG A 123 23.40 -0.97 48.32
C ARG A 123 24.11 -1.92 47.36
N LEU A 124 24.47 -3.12 47.81
CA LEU A 124 25.03 -4.16 46.97
C LEU A 124 24.02 -4.64 45.91
N THR A 125 22.76 -4.88 46.31
CA THR A 125 21.69 -5.25 45.36
C THR A 125 21.55 -4.18 44.27
N MET A 126 21.46 -2.91 44.65
CA MET A 126 21.34 -1.79 43.71
C MET A 126 22.53 -1.71 42.76
N SER A 127 23.75 -1.76 43.29
CA SER A 127 24.98 -1.56 42.50
C SER A 127 25.24 -2.72 41.55
N CYS A 128 25.07 -3.97 42.02
CA CYS A 128 25.18 -5.16 41.19
C CYS A 128 24.07 -5.23 40.13
N GLY A 129 22.83 -4.91 40.50
CA GLY A 129 21.69 -4.88 39.56
C GLY A 129 21.84 -3.83 38.47
N MET A 130 22.32 -2.62 38.82
CA MET A 130 22.61 -1.58 37.83
C MET A 130 23.77 -1.97 36.92
N LEU A 131 24.86 -2.56 37.45
CA LEU A 131 25.96 -3.06 36.63
C LEU A 131 25.48 -4.13 35.64
N THR A 132 24.75 -5.14 36.12
CA THR A 132 24.22 -6.21 35.24
C THR A 132 23.29 -5.65 34.18
N SER A 133 22.43 -4.69 34.52
CA SER A 133 21.57 -4.01 33.54
C SER A 133 22.35 -3.30 32.42
N THR A 134 23.57 -2.82 32.71
CA THR A 134 24.42 -2.09 31.76
C THR A 134 25.19 -3.03 30.85
N LEU A 135 25.55 -4.21 31.35
CA LEU A 135 26.24 -5.25 30.58
C LEU A 135 25.32 -5.95 29.58
N VAL A 136 24.00 -5.87 29.78
CA VAL A 136 23.01 -6.42 28.86
C VAL A 136 22.78 -5.46 27.68
N PRO A 137 22.84 -5.94 26.41
CA PRO A 137 22.57 -5.10 25.24
C PRO A 137 21.20 -4.41 25.27
N CYS A 138 21.13 -3.15 24.81
CA CYS A 138 19.92 -2.31 24.81
C CYS A 138 18.72 -2.96 24.04
N ASP A 139 18.99 -3.85 23.09
CA ASP A 139 18.03 -4.47 22.17
C ASP A 139 17.63 -5.92 22.52
N ARG A 140 18.26 -6.52 23.54
CA ARG A 140 18.01 -7.92 23.91
C ARG A 140 16.59 -8.11 24.45
N LYS A 141 15.76 -8.84 23.70
CA LYS A 141 14.39 -9.21 24.07
C LYS A 141 14.31 -10.61 24.65
N VAL A 142 13.40 -10.81 25.60
CA VAL A 142 13.11 -12.12 26.20
C VAL A 142 11.59 -12.31 26.24
N ARG A 143 11.12 -13.51 25.87
CA ARG A 143 9.73 -13.93 26.06
C ARG A 143 9.63 -14.73 27.34
N SER A 144 8.92 -14.21 28.33
CA SER A 144 8.72 -14.86 29.62
C SER A 144 7.48 -14.26 30.30
N CYS A 145 6.81 -15.02 31.16
CA CYS A 145 5.74 -14.48 31.98
C CYS A 145 6.34 -13.56 33.05
N GLU A 146 6.01 -12.27 33.04
CA GLU A 146 6.65 -11.29 33.93
C GLU A 146 6.49 -11.61 35.42
N GLY A 147 5.35 -12.16 35.83
CA GLY A 147 5.09 -12.54 37.22
C GLY A 147 6.07 -13.58 37.77
N LEU A 148 6.67 -14.42 36.92
CA LEU A 148 7.66 -15.43 37.36
C LEU A 148 8.98 -14.80 37.79
N TRP A 149 9.32 -13.61 37.28
CA TRP A 149 10.55 -12.89 37.64
C TRP A 149 10.48 -12.25 39.03
N LEU A 150 9.27 -11.99 39.53
CA LEU A 150 9.07 -11.41 40.86
C LEU A 150 9.31 -12.44 41.98
N LEU A 151 9.01 -13.71 41.73
CA LEU A 151 9.16 -14.79 42.71
C LEU A 151 10.59 -14.88 43.29
N PRO A 152 11.67 -14.97 42.47
CA PRO A 152 13.02 -15.03 43.02
C PRO A 152 13.43 -13.74 43.74
N THR A 153 12.95 -12.57 43.29
CA THR A 153 13.22 -11.29 43.93
C THR A 153 12.58 -11.17 45.32
N ILE A 154 11.32 -11.60 45.45
CA ILE A 154 10.60 -11.63 46.73
C ILE A 154 11.24 -12.67 47.65
N ALA A 155 11.55 -13.87 47.14
CA ALA A 155 12.22 -14.92 47.91
C ALA A 155 13.59 -14.45 48.44
N TYR A 156 14.39 -13.77 47.61
CA TYR A 156 15.66 -13.16 48.01
C TYR A 156 15.48 -12.13 49.14
N SER A 157 14.48 -11.27 49.03
CA SER A 157 14.21 -10.23 50.04
C SER A 157 13.75 -10.84 51.37
N ILE A 158 12.86 -11.84 51.33
CA ILE A 158 12.39 -12.57 52.52
C ILE A 158 13.52 -13.37 53.17
N PHE A 159 14.39 -14.01 52.37
CA PHE A 159 15.55 -14.73 52.88
C PHE A 159 16.42 -13.82 53.75
N TRP A 160 16.76 -12.62 53.25
CA TRP A 160 17.56 -11.66 54.02
C TRP A 160 16.82 -11.07 55.21
N LEU A 161 15.50 -10.86 55.11
CA LEU A 161 14.68 -10.46 56.25
C LEU A 161 14.84 -11.44 57.43
N ILE A 162 14.72 -12.74 57.16
CA ILE A 162 14.82 -13.80 58.16
C ILE A 162 16.24 -13.90 58.71
N VAL A 163 17.25 -13.93 57.84
CA VAL A 163 18.66 -14.06 58.24
C VAL A 163 19.08 -12.92 59.16
N VAL A 164 18.79 -11.66 58.80
CA VAL A 164 19.22 -10.51 59.59
C VAL A 164 18.42 -10.37 60.90
N HIS A 165 17.13 -10.73 60.94
CA HIS A 165 16.35 -10.62 62.18
C HIS A 165 16.60 -11.72 63.20
N TYR A 166 16.78 -12.97 62.74
CA TYR A 166 16.84 -14.15 63.61
C TYR A 166 18.23 -14.79 63.70
N ARG A 167 19.13 -14.48 62.77
CA ARG A 167 20.44 -15.15 62.63
C ARG A 167 21.55 -14.14 62.35
N ILE A 168 21.47 -12.94 62.94
CA ILE A 168 22.50 -11.93 62.73
C ILE A 168 23.90 -12.38 63.19
N ASP A 169 23.97 -13.26 64.18
CA ASP A 169 25.22 -13.85 64.66
C ASP A 169 25.98 -14.67 63.59
N PHE A 170 25.30 -15.07 62.50
CA PHE A 170 25.93 -15.72 61.35
C PHE A 170 26.66 -14.73 60.44
N LEU A 171 26.34 -13.44 60.55
CA LEU A 171 26.98 -12.38 59.80
C LEU A 171 28.11 -11.77 60.65
N PRO A 172 29.26 -11.47 60.04
CA PRO A 172 30.30 -10.73 60.73
C PRO A 172 29.78 -9.34 61.11
N PRO A 173 30.11 -8.83 62.32
CA PRO A 173 29.57 -7.56 62.78
C PRO A 173 30.04 -6.42 61.88
N LEU A 174 29.08 -5.59 61.44
CA LEU A 174 29.34 -4.43 60.57
C LEU A 174 29.41 -3.12 61.36
N PHE A 175 28.81 -3.10 62.55
CA PHE A 175 28.83 -1.99 63.48
C PHE A 175 28.88 -2.51 64.91
N ILE A 176 29.76 -1.96 65.74
CA ILE A 176 29.87 -2.32 67.15
C ILE A 176 29.59 -1.07 67.99
N GLU A 177 28.60 -1.13 68.87
CA GLU A 177 28.24 0.01 69.72
C GLU A 177 29.42 0.49 70.56
N GLY A 178 29.64 1.80 70.58
CA GLY A 178 30.76 2.43 71.27
C GLY A 178 32.12 2.33 70.56
N LYS A 179 32.29 1.43 69.57
CA LYS A 179 33.51 1.34 68.73
C LYS A 179 33.33 1.89 67.32
N GLY A 180 32.10 1.94 66.81
CA GLY A 180 31.77 2.44 65.47
C GLY A 180 31.80 1.36 64.39
N LEU A 181 32.11 1.77 63.16
CA LEU A 181 32.15 0.91 61.98
C LEU A 181 33.27 -0.14 62.04
N THR A 182 33.00 -1.37 61.60
CA THR A 182 34.05 -2.38 61.46
C THR A 182 34.82 -2.22 60.14
N PRO A 183 36.08 -2.69 60.05
CA PRO A 183 36.84 -2.64 58.80
C PRO A 183 36.13 -3.33 57.65
N LEU A 184 35.43 -4.44 57.92
CA LEU A 184 34.67 -5.17 56.91
C LEU A 184 33.58 -4.30 56.29
N LYS A 185 32.82 -3.56 57.11
CA LYS A 185 31.82 -2.62 56.62
C LYS A 185 32.44 -1.59 55.68
N ILE A 186 33.55 -0.99 56.08
CA ILE A 186 34.25 0.03 55.27
C ILE A 186 34.71 -0.56 53.93
N TYR A 187 35.26 -1.78 53.92
CA TYR A 187 35.66 -2.44 52.67
C TYR A 187 34.48 -2.75 51.75
N LEU A 188 33.33 -3.16 52.31
CA LEU A 188 32.11 -3.39 51.52
C LEU A 188 31.59 -2.09 50.89
N GLU A 189 31.65 -0.96 51.59
CA GLU A 189 31.31 0.35 51.01
C GLU A 189 32.25 0.75 49.87
N TYR A 190 33.57 0.54 50.03
CA TYR A 190 34.51 0.79 48.94
C TYR A 190 34.28 -0.13 47.74
N LEU A 191 33.87 -1.38 47.97
CA LEU A 191 33.47 -2.30 46.90
C LEU A 191 32.21 -1.78 46.16
N ILE A 192 31.21 -1.31 46.91
CA ILE A 192 30.00 -0.68 46.34
C ILE A 192 30.38 0.54 45.49
N ILE A 193 31.23 1.43 46.02
CA ILE A 193 31.74 2.61 45.30
C ILE A 193 32.43 2.18 44.00
N LEU A 194 33.31 1.16 44.05
CA LEU A 194 34.02 0.66 42.87
C LEU A 194 33.04 0.16 41.79
N ILE A 195 32.02 -0.63 42.19
CA ILE A 195 30.99 -1.12 41.27
C ILE A 195 30.21 0.04 40.66
N GLN A 196 29.83 1.05 41.45
CA GLN A 196 29.12 2.24 40.97
C GLN A 196 29.99 3.08 40.03
N LEU A 197 31.29 3.19 40.28
CA LEU A 197 32.27 3.87 39.43
C LEU A 197 32.36 3.22 38.05
N ILE A 198 32.49 1.89 38.02
CA ILE A 198 32.50 1.09 36.79
C ILE A 198 31.17 1.26 36.06
N THR A 199 30.05 1.16 36.76
CA THR A 199 28.71 1.32 36.19
C THR A 199 28.52 2.70 35.57
N ALA A 200 28.92 3.77 36.28
CA ALA A 200 28.84 5.14 35.78
C ALA A 200 29.71 5.35 34.55
N ALA A 201 30.93 4.78 34.52
CA ALA A 201 31.81 4.84 33.36
C ALA A 201 31.21 4.13 32.14
N LEU A 202 30.62 2.94 32.32
CA LEU A 202 29.97 2.20 31.23
C LEU A 202 28.76 2.95 30.66
N PHE A 203 27.90 3.49 31.52
CA PHE A 203 26.78 4.33 31.09
C PHE A 203 27.24 5.61 30.37
N LEU A 204 28.32 6.24 30.87
CA LEU A 204 28.89 7.43 30.23
C LEU A 204 29.48 7.09 28.85
N MET A 205 30.16 5.95 28.71
CA MET A 205 30.67 5.48 27.43
C MET A 205 29.55 5.18 26.44
N ALA A 206 28.50 4.46 26.87
CA ALA A 206 27.33 4.18 26.04
C ALA A 206 26.63 5.48 25.60
N TYR A 207 26.52 6.45 26.50
CA TYR A 207 25.99 7.78 26.21
C TYR A 207 26.86 8.55 25.21
N ILE A 208 28.19 8.57 25.36
CA ILE A 208 29.09 9.26 24.42
C ILE A 208 29.06 8.62 23.03
N ARG A 209 29.02 7.28 22.95
CA ARG A 209 28.94 6.54 21.68
C ARG A 209 27.63 6.75 20.93
N GLY A 210 26.58 7.21 21.63
CA GLY A 210 25.26 7.36 21.06
C GLY A 210 24.54 6.02 20.86
N ASP A 211 25.01 4.95 21.52
CA ASP A 211 24.42 3.61 21.43
C ASP A 211 22.94 3.65 21.85
N CYS A 212 22.61 4.49 22.83
CA CYS A 212 21.26 4.73 23.31
C CYS A 212 21.10 6.27 23.47
N GLU A 213 20.64 6.98 22.42
CA GLU A 213 20.48 8.46 22.43
C GLU A 213 19.34 8.90 23.38
N ASP A 214 19.59 8.97 24.68
CA ASP A 214 18.56 9.36 25.64
C ASP A 214 19.01 10.41 26.67
N LYS A 215 18.12 11.36 26.99
CA LYS A 215 18.30 12.29 28.12
C LYS A 215 18.38 11.53 29.45
N GLY A 216 17.80 10.32 29.52
CA GLY A 216 17.85 9.48 30.72
C GLY A 216 19.25 9.02 31.10
N ASP A 217 20.13 8.69 30.15
CA ASP A 217 21.44 8.10 30.48
C ASP A 217 22.36 9.11 31.19
N ALA A 218 22.31 10.39 30.77
CA ALA A 218 23.00 11.47 31.47
C ALA A 218 22.48 11.68 32.89
N LEU A 219 21.18 11.46 33.15
CA LEU A 219 20.61 11.54 34.50
C LEU A 219 21.01 10.34 35.37
N ILE A 220 21.12 9.13 34.79
CA ILE A 220 21.61 7.94 35.50
C ILE A 220 23.06 8.15 35.95
N VAL A 221 23.93 8.68 35.09
CA VAL A 221 25.32 9.00 35.48
C VAL A 221 25.36 9.98 36.65
N LYS A 222 24.54 11.05 36.60
CA LYS A 222 24.45 12.02 37.71
C LYS A 222 23.95 11.36 39.00
N ALA A 223 22.97 10.46 38.90
CA ALA A 223 22.44 9.70 40.04
C ALA A 223 23.53 8.81 40.68
N LEU A 224 24.29 8.07 39.86
CA LEU A 224 25.38 7.22 40.32
C LEU A 224 26.50 8.03 40.99
N VAL A 225 26.84 9.21 40.47
CA VAL A 225 27.81 10.11 41.11
C VAL A 225 27.33 10.53 42.50
N PHE A 226 26.08 10.97 42.66
CA PHE A 226 25.55 11.29 43.99
C PHE A 226 25.51 10.06 44.92
N SER A 227 25.22 8.87 44.37
CA SER A 227 25.28 7.61 45.12
C SER A 227 26.69 7.30 45.64
N ILE A 228 27.73 7.54 44.84
CA ILE A 228 29.13 7.34 45.27
C ILE A 228 29.47 8.26 46.46
N PHE A 229 29.04 9.52 46.41
CA PHE A 229 29.24 10.46 47.52
C PHE A 229 28.41 10.10 48.76
N SER A 230 27.24 9.48 48.59
CA SER A 230 26.47 8.88 49.68
C SER A 230 27.29 7.81 50.40
N GLU A 231 27.81 6.80 49.68
CA GLU A 231 28.59 5.73 50.31
C GLU A 231 29.89 6.26 50.95
N MET A 232 30.52 7.27 50.33
CA MET A 232 31.69 7.91 50.90
C MET A 232 31.38 8.58 52.25
N ALA A 233 30.19 9.18 52.43
CA ALA A 233 29.75 9.68 53.73
C ALA A 233 29.56 8.53 54.74
N PHE A 234 28.96 7.42 54.30
CA PHE A 234 28.75 6.26 55.16
C PHE A 234 30.03 5.56 55.61
N THR A 235 31.18 5.75 54.95
CA THR A 235 32.47 5.23 55.44
C THR A 235 33.02 5.96 56.66
N ARG A 236 32.51 7.16 56.99
CA ARG A 236 33.11 8.06 57.99
C ARG A 236 32.26 8.28 59.24
N TYR A 237 31.02 7.78 59.29
CA TYR A 237 30.20 7.93 60.49
C TYR A 237 30.76 7.08 61.64
N THR A 238 30.71 7.62 62.85
CA THR A 238 31.10 6.94 64.09
C THR A 238 29.89 6.59 64.96
N ASN A 239 28.81 7.37 64.84
CA ASN A 239 27.54 7.14 65.50
C ASN A 239 26.42 7.10 64.47
N VAL A 240 25.42 6.25 64.69
CA VAL A 240 24.25 6.15 63.80
C VAL A 240 23.48 7.47 63.70
N TYR A 241 23.53 8.32 64.73
CA TYR A 241 22.85 9.62 64.75
C TYR A 241 23.77 10.81 64.38
N ASP A 242 24.89 10.58 63.70
CA ASP A 242 25.85 11.66 63.41
C ASP A 242 25.62 12.39 62.07
N THR A 243 26.43 13.41 61.86
CA THR A 243 26.37 14.30 60.68
C THR A 243 26.71 13.59 59.37
N TYR A 244 27.66 12.65 59.36
CA TYR A 244 28.05 11.94 58.14
C TYR A 244 26.98 10.94 57.73
N ASN A 245 26.34 10.27 58.70
CA ASN A 245 25.19 9.39 58.44
C ASN A 245 24.03 10.20 57.82
N PHE A 246 23.68 11.34 58.42
CA PHE A 246 22.64 12.24 57.90
C PHE A 246 22.94 12.74 56.47
N LEU A 247 24.18 13.16 56.21
CA LEU A 247 24.62 13.62 54.89
C LEU A 247 24.53 12.51 53.83
N GLY A 248 24.86 11.27 54.21
CA GLY A 248 24.70 10.10 53.35
C GLY A 248 23.26 9.93 52.89
N HIS A 249 22.28 9.99 53.80
CA HIS A 249 20.86 9.91 53.44
C HIS A 249 20.41 11.06 52.51
N ILE A 250 20.95 12.29 52.68
CA ILE A 250 20.67 13.40 51.76
C ILE A 250 21.21 13.11 50.35
N TYR A 251 22.42 12.59 50.23
CA TYR A 251 22.95 12.21 48.92
C TYR A 251 22.15 11.06 48.29
N LYS A 252 21.74 10.07 49.10
CA LYS A 252 20.90 8.95 48.66
C LYS A 252 19.57 9.43 48.07
N ILE A 253 18.83 10.33 48.74
CA ILE A 253 17.53 10.77 48.22
C ILE A 253 17.67 11.51 46.88
N ILE A 254 18.71 12.33 46.72
CA ILE A 254 18.99 13.04 45.45
C ILE A 254 19.31 12.02 44.35
N ALA A 255 20.15 11.03 44.63
CA ALA A 255 20.47 9.97 43.69
C ALA A 255 19.22 9.22 43.23
N TYR A 256 18.35 8.82 44.18
CA TYR A 256 17.15 8.04 43.89
C TYR A 256 16.11 8.84 43.10
N TYR A 257 15.94 10.12 43.41
CA TYR A 257 15.09 11.01 42.61
C TYR A 257 15.59 11.14 41.16
N LEU A 258 16.90 11.33 40.97
CA LEU A 258 17.48 11.43 39.62
C LEU A 258 17.34 10.13 38.84
N LEU A 259 17.50 8.99 39.50
CA LEU A 259 17.32 7.68 38.90
C LEU A 259 15.85 7.44 38.50
N PHE A 260 14.90 7.76 39.37
CA PHE A 260 13.48 7.76 39.05
C PHE A 260 13.18 8.64 37.83
N ARG A 261 13.65 9.89 37.87
CA ARG A 261 13.43 10.84 36.77
C ARG A 261 14.03 10.34 35.45
N ALA A 262 15.21 9.74 35.49
CA ALA A 262 15.86 9.17 34.31
C ALA A 262 15.00 8.08 33.66
N LEU A 263 14.55 7.12 34.47
CA LEU A 263 13.75 5.99 34.00
C LEU A 263 12.34 6.41 33.59
N PHE A 264 11.75 7.41 34.23
CA PHE A 264 10.48 8.00 33.80
C PHE A 264 10.60 8.66 32.42
N VAL A 265 11.67 9.43 32.19
CA VAL A 265 11.91 10.05 30.88
C VAL A 265 12.07 9.00 29.78
N GLN A 266 12.85 7.94 30.06
CA GLN A 266 13.13 6.85 29.11
C GLN A 266 11.90 6.00 28.79
N ASN A 267 11.14 5.61 29.81
CA ASN A 267 10.07 4.61 29.65
C ASN A 267 8.69 5.23 29.40
N VAL A 268 8.48 6.51 29.75
CA VAL A 268 7.16 7.16 29.64
C VAL A 268 7.21 8.36 28.71
N GLN A 269 8.04 9.35 29.02
CA GLN A 269 7.97 10.65 28.33
C GLN A 269 8.42 10.56 26.87
N LYS A 270 9.53 9.87 26.60
CA LYS A 270 10.09 9.78 25.24
C LYS A 270 9.21 8.96 24.29
N PRO A 271 8.75 7.74 24.61
CA PRO A 271 7.84 7.01 23.74
C PRO A 271 6.58 7.81 23.36
N TYR A 272 6.04 8.59 24.31
CA TYR A 272 4.88 9.43 24.05
C TYR A 272 5.18 10.63 23.12
N GLN A 273 6.38 11.20 23.22
CA GLN A 273 6.84 12.25 22.30
C GLN A 273 7.07 11.71 20.89
N ASP A 274 7.70 10.54 20.78
CA ASP A 274 7.94 9.86 19.51
C ASP A 274 6.61 9.48 18.84
N LEU A 275 5.64 8.98 19.61
CA LEU A 275 4.31 8.65 19.12
C LEU A 275 3.57 9.86 18.53
N ARG A 276 3.56 10.99 19.24
CA ARG A 276 2.94 12.24 18.75
C ARG A 276 3.59 12.76 17.47
N ALA A 277 4.92 12.63 17.36
CA ALA A 277 5.65 13.03 16.15
C ALA A 277 5.25 12.16 14.95
N VAL A 278 5.14 10.85 15.14
CA VAL A 278 4.68 9.90 14.10
C VAL A 278 3.24 10.18 13.71
N GLU A 279 2.34 10.42 14.67
CA GLU A 279 0.93 10.76 14.40
C GLU A 279 0.80 12.02 13.52
N THR A 280 1.57 13.06 13.83
CA THR A 280 1.59 14.30 13.05
C THR A 280 2.09 14.05 11.62
N GLN A 281 3.17 13.27 11.45
CA GLN A 281 3.70 12.92 10.13
C GLN A 281 2.70 12.11 9.31
N LEU A 282 2.00 11.15 9.94
CA LEU A 282 0.99 10.34 9.27
C LEU A 282 -0.18 11.19 8.79
N SER A 283 -0.66 12.13 9.61
CA SER A 283 -1.72 13.06 9.21
C SER A 283 -1.35 13.89 7.98
N ILE A 284 -0.12 14.43 7.94
CA ILE A 284 0.38 15.17 6.77
C ILE A 284 0.44 14.26 5.53
N TYR A 285 0.92 13.02 5.70
CA TYR A 285 1.03 12.06 4.60
C TYR A 285 -0.34 11.69 4.00
N VAL A 286 -1.33 11.43 4.85
CA VAL A 286 -2.71 11.13 4.43
C VAL A 286 -3.30 12.30 3.64
N ASN A 287 -3.19 13.53 4.14
CA ASN A 287 -3.70 14.71 3.44
C ASN A 287 -3.06 14.90 2.06
N ASN A 288 -1.74 14.68 1.95
CA ASN A 288 -1.03 14.77 0.67
C ASN A 288 -1.48 13.68 -0.31
N LEU A 289 -1.72 12.46 0.18
CA LEU A 289 -2.22 11.38 -0.67
C LEU A 289 -3.62 11.66 -1.21
N GLU A 290 -4.53 12.17 -0.38
CA GLU A 290 -5.88 12.54 -0.83
C GLU A 290 -5.85 13.60 -1.93
N GLN A 291 -4.99 14.63 -1.78
CA GLN A 291 -4.80 15.65 -2.83
C GLN A 291 -4.25 15.05 -4.12
N LEU A 292 -3.25 14.17 -4.03
CA LEU A 292 -2.65 13.54 -5.21
C LEU A 292 -3.65 12.64 -5.94
N VAL A 293 -4.46 11.87 -5.21
CA VAL A 293 -5.53 11.05 -5.79
C VAL A 293 -6.55 11.92 -6.49
N ALA A 294 -7.05 12.98 -5.84
CA ALA A 294 -7.99 13.91 -6.45
C ALA A 294 -7.45 14.53 -7.74
N GLN A 295 -6.18 14.94 -7.76
CA GLN A 295 -5.52 15.47 -8.95
C GLN A 295 -5.46 14.43 -10.08
N ARG A 296 -5.01 13.21 -9.79
CA ARG A 296 -4.89 12.15 -10.81
C ARG A 296 -6.23 11.71 -11.36
N THR A 297 -7.25 11.62 -10.51
CA THR A 297 -8.62 11.33 -10.96
C THR A 297 -9.11 12.41 -11.91
N ALA A 298 -8.90 13.69 -11.60
CA ALA A 298 -9.30 14.78 -12.49
C ALA A 298 -8.57 14.75 -13.85
N GLU A 299 -7.25 14.48 -13.85
CA GLU A 299 -6.45 14.32 -15.08
C GLU A 299 -6.98 13.19 -15.98
N ILE A 300 -7.26 12.01 -15.39
CA ILE A 300 -7.78 10.84 -16.12
C ILE A 300 -9.18 11.13 -16.67
N THR A 301 -10.06 11.74 -15.87
CA THR A 301 -11.41 12.08 -16.32
C THR A 301 -11.37 13.05 -17.49
N ALA A 302 -10.53 14.09 -17.43
CA ALA A 302 -10.36 15.05 -18.53
C ALA A 302 -9.81 14.38 -19.80
N ALA A 303 -8.80 13.52 -19.67
CA ALA A 303 -8.24 12.77 -20.79
C ALA A 303 -9.28 11.84 -21.45
N ASN A 304 -10.05 11.09 -20.65
CA ASN A 304 -11.10 10.21 -21.14
C ASN A 304 -12.21 10.99 -21.86
N GLN A 305 -12.64 12.13 -21.31
CA GLN A 305 -13.63 12.99 -21.97
C GLN A 305 -13.13 13.50 -23.33
N SER A 306 -11.85 13.90 -23.42
CA SER A 306 -11.26 14.33 -24.69
C SER A 306 -11.18 13.19 -25.71
N LEU A 307 -10.84 11.97 -25.26
CA LEU A 307 -10.74 10.79 -26.12
C LEU A 307 -12.12 10.42 -26.68
N MET A 308 -13.14 10.35 -25.81
CA MET A 308 -14.52 10.08 -26.24
C MET A 308 -15.01 11.10 -27.26
N LYS A 309 -14.77 12.40 -27.02
CA LYS A 309 -15.11 13.46 -27.98
C LYS A 309 -14.42 13.28 -29.34
N ASN A 310 -13.15 12.87 -29.35
CA ASN A 310 -12.42 12.61 -30.59
C ASN A 310 -12.98 11.39 -31.35
N LEU A 311 -13.40 10.34 -30.65
CA LEU A 311 -14.05 9.18 -31.26
C LEU A 311 -15.42 9.53 -31.83
N GLU A 312 -16.21 10.36 -31.15
CA GLU A 312 -17.47 10.88 -31.68
C GLU A 312 -17.27 11.69 -32.97
N TYR A 313 -16.22 12.52 -33.03
CA TYR A 313 -15.88 13.23 -34.27
C TYR A 313 -15.50 12.28 -35.39
N ALA A 314 -14.67 11.26 -35.11
CA ALA A 314 -14.30 10.25 -36.09
C ALA A 314 -15.52 9.49 -36.61
N ARG A 315 -16.47 9.13 -35.73
CA ARG A 315 -17.76 8.52 -36.11
C ARG A 315 -18.51 9.35 -37.13
N ASN A 316 -18.67 10.64 -36.84
CA ASN A 316 -19.44 11.53 -37.70
C ASN A 316 -18.79 11.67 -39.08
N ILE A 317 -17.45 11.61 -39.17
CA ILE A 317 -16.73 11.60 -40.45
C ILE A 317 -16.98 10.30 -41.21
N LEU A 318 -16.89 9.13 -40.57
CA LEU A 318 -17.15 7.84 -41.21
C LEU A 318 -18.58 7.71 -41.71
N LEU A 319 -19.56 8.12 -40.90
CA LEU A 319 -20.97 8.14 -41.32
C LEU A 319 -21.20 9.08 -42.51
N ALA A 320 -20.45 10.17 -42.62
CA ALA A 320 -20.52 11.07 -43.77
C ALA A 320 -19.88 10.49 -45.05
N LEU A 321 -19.04 9.46 -44.94
CA LEU A 321 -18.49 8.74 -46.09
C LEU A 321 -19.44 7.66 -46.63
N LEU A 322 -20.41 7.22 -45.83
CA LEU A 322 -21.45 6.29 -46.28
C LEU A 322 -22.48 7.03 -47.16
N PRO A 323 -23.01 6.38 -48.21
CA PRO A 323 -23.97 7.01 -49.10
C PRO A 323 -25.29 7.30 -48.38
N THR A 324 -25.68 8.58 -48.31
CA THR A 324 -26.95 9.01 -47.70
C THR A 324 -28.14 8.91 -48.67
N THR A 325 -27.87 8.75 -49.97
CA THR A 325 -28.88 8.64 -51.02
C THR A 325 -28.44 7.62 -52.05
N PHE A 326 -29.36 6.76 -52.46
CA PHE A 326 -29.11 5.78 -53.51
C PHE A 326 -29.47 6.32 -54.91
N PRO A 327 -28.89 5.76 -55.98
CA PRO A 327 -29.28 6.08 -57.34
C PRO A 327 -30.80 5.91 -57.57
N ASN A 328 -31.47 6.96 -58.05
CA ASN A 328 -32.85 6.81 -58.51
C ASN A 328 -32.85 6.14 -59.89
N VAL A 329 -33.37 4.91 -59.94
CA VAL A 329 -33.45 4.05 -61.12
C VAL A 329 -34.86 3.50 -61.22
N LYS A 330 -35.51 3.68 -62.37
CA LYS A 330 -36.86 3.14 -62.59
C LYS A 330 -36.83 1.61 -62.50
N GLY A 331 -37.74 1.04 -61.72
CA GLY A 331 -37.88 -0.40 -61.56
C GLY A 331 -36.88 -1.04 -60.59
N VAL A 332 -36.13 -0.25 -59.79
CA VAL A 332 -35.24 -0.78 -58.74
C VAL A 332 -35.31 0.08 -57.49
N GLU A 333 -35.51 -0.55 -56.34
CA GLU A 333 -35.44 0.09 -55.02
C GLU A 333 -34.17 -0.34 -54.29
N PHE A 334 -33.58 0.61 -53.54
CA PHE A 334 -32.39 0.40 -52.74
C PHE A 334 -32.64 0.86 -51.31
N ALA A 335 -32.17 0.08 -50.34
CA ALA A 335 -32.18 0.45 -48.93
C ALA A 335 -30.94 -0.11 -48.22
N ALA A 336 -30.43 0.61 -47.22
CA ALA A 336 -29.40 0.11 -46.35
C ALA A 336 -29.59 0.57 -44.91
N ARG A 337 -29.09 -0.20 -43.95
CA ARG A 337 -28.96 0.16 -42.55
C ARG A 337 -27.56 -0.23 -42.08
N TYR A 338 -26.97 0.65 -41.27
CA TYR A 338 -25.66 0.45 -40.69
C TYR A 338 -25.71 0.80 -39.21
N MET A 339 -25.22 -0.10 -38.38
CA MET A 339 -25.16 0.01 -36.94
C MET A 339 -23.75 -0.35 -36.47
N PRO A 340 -22.90 0.62 -36.13
CA PRO A 340 -21.58 0.34 -35.59
C PRO A 340 -21.69 -0.20 -34.15
N CYS A 341 -20.86 -1.19 -33.82
CA CYS A 341 -20.74 -1.77 -32.48
C CYS A 341 -20.08 -0.81 -31.47
N GLU A 342 -19.08 -0.05 -31.93
CA GLU A 342 -18.40 0.98 -31.14
C GLU A 342 -18.68 2.41 -31.68
N ASN A 343 -17.89 3.40 -31.26
CA ASN A 343 -17.96 4.74 -31.85
C ASN A 343 -17.56 4.74 -33.33
N VAL A 344 -16.69 3.84 -33.77
CA VAL A 344 -16.24 3.76 -35.17
C VAL A 344 -16.13 2.29 -35.57
N GLY A 345 -16.50 1.97 -36.81
CA GLY A 345 -16.63 0.59 -37.28
C GLY A 345 -15.85 0.28 -38.56
N GLY A 346 -15.63 -1.00 -38.80
CA GLY A 346 -14.96 -1.58 -39.97
C GLY A 346 -15.87 -1.77 -41.17
N ASP A 347 -17.16 -1.99 -40.93
CA ASP A 347 -18.17 -2.24 -41.94
C ASP A 347 -18.41 -1.07 -42.92
N PHE A 348 -18.61 -1.39 -44.20
CA PHE A 348 -18.93 -0.41 -45.23
C PHE A 348 -19.79 -0.97 -46.36
N TYR A 349 -20.53 -0.07 -47.00
CA TYR A 349 -21.30 -0.39 -48.19
C TYR A 349 -21.38 0.82 -49.12
N ASN A 350 -21.62 0.56 -50.41
CA ASN A 350 -21.88 1.61 -51.38
C ASN A 350 -22.77 1.14 -52.53
N ILE A 351 -23.63 2.03 -53.03
CA ILE A 351 -24.39 1.82 -54.28
C ILE A 351 -24.26 3.07 -55.14
N PHE A 352 -23.78 2.91 -56.37
CA PHE A 352 -23.47 4.03 -57.24
C PHE A 352 -23.67 3.67 -58.72
N LYS A 353 -23.96 4.67 -59.56
CA LYS A 353 -24.09 4.45 -61.01
C LYS A 353 -22.70 4.29 -61.63
N LEU A 354 -22.49 3.19 -62.36
CA LEU A 354 -21.30 2.99 -63.17
C LEU A 354 -21.50 3.65 -64.54
N ASP A 355 -22.66 3.48 -65.15
CA ASP A 355 -23.06 4.17 -66.38
C ASP A 355 -24.59 4.24 -66.41
N ASP A 356 -25.18 4.49 -67.58
CA ASP A 356 -26.64 4.61 -67.73
C ASP A 356 -27.37 3.27 -67.51
N GLU A 357 -26.70 2.13 -67.69
CA GLU A 357 -27.31 0.79 -67.61
C GLU A 357 -26.79 -0.04 -66.42
N ASN A 358 -25.65 0.31 -65.83
CA ASN A 358 -24.97 -0.50 -64.82
C ASN A 358 -24.90 0.21 -63.46
N ILE A 359 -25.31 -0.49 -62.41
CA ILE A 359 -25.23 -0.06 -61.01
C ILE A 359 -24.19 -0.90 -60.28
N GLY A 360 -23.21 -0.25 -59.65
CA GLY A 360 -22.25 -0.89 -58.76
C GLY A 360 -22.85 -1.04 -57.36
N ILE A 361 -22.68 -2.22 -56.78
CA ILE A 361 -23.10 -2.57 -55.42
C ILE A 361 -21.89 -3.12 -54.69
N LEU A 362 -21.57 -2.54 -53.54
CA LEU A 362 -20.44 -2.88 -52.71
C LEU A 362 -20.91 -3.08 -51.27
N ILE A 363 -20.43 -4.13 -50.63
CA ILE A 363 -20.51 -4.33 -49.18
C ILE A 363 -19.23 -5.01 -48.71
N GLY A 364 -18.76 -4.68 -47.53
CA GLY A 364 -17.59 -5.31 -46.94
C GLY A 364 -17.41 -5.00 -45.48
N ASP A 365 -16.55 -5.77 -44.87
CA ASP A 365 -16.15 -5.70 -43.48
C ASP A 365 -14.62 -5.78 -43.39
N VAL A 366 -14.06 -5.03 -42.43
CA VAL A 366 -12.63 -5.04 -42.13
C VAL A 366 -12.45 -5.79 -40.82
N ALA A 367 -11.54 -6.77 -40.82
CA ALA A 367 -11.24 -7.56 -39.64
C ALA A 367 -10.86 -6.71 -38.41
N GLY A 368 -11.57 -6.94 -37.32
CA GLY A 368 -11.47 -6.18 -36.07
C GLY A 368 -12.42 -4.98 -36.03
N HIS A 369 -12.45 -4.26 -34.91
CA HIS A 369 -13.34 -3.11 -34.73
C HIS A 369 -12.57 -1.87 -34.26
N GLY A 370 -13.25 -0.73 -34.16
CA GLY A 370 -12.66 0.51 -33.68
C GLY A 370 -11.85 1.27 -34.73
N VAL A 371 -10.90 2.08 -34.28
CA VAL A 371 -10.22 3.10 -35.13
C VAL A 371 -9.39 2.47 -36.25
N SER A 372 -8.74 1.33 -36.00
CA SER A 372 -7.91 0.65 -36.99
C SER A 372 -8.74 0.15 -38.18
N ALA A 373 -9.86 -0.52 -37.91
CA ALA A 373 -10.77 -1.04 -38.92
C ALA A 373 -11.39 0.10 -39.74
N ALA A 374 -11.83 1.16 -39.05
CA ALA A 374 -12.34 2.37 -39.66
C ALA A 374 -11.35 3.03 -40.65
N MET A 375 -10.05 3.07 -40.35
CA MET A 375 -9.06 3.65 -41.27
C MET A 375 -8.91 2.85 -42.57
N ILE A 376 -9.00 1.51 -42.49
CA ILE A 376 -8.95 0.66 -43.67
C ILE A 376 -10.24 0.80 -44.49
N ASN A 377 -11.39 0.89 -43.84
CA ASN A 377 -12.66 1.21 -44.48
C ASN A 377 -12.55 2.49 -45.32
N VAL A 378 -12.04 3.59 -44.74
CA VAL A 378 -11.78 4.85 -45.48
C VAL A 378 -10.85 4.61 -46.66
N PHE A 379 -9.76 3.86 -46.46
CA PHE A 379 -8.81 3.55 -47.53
C PHE A 379 -9.48 2.80 -48.69
N ILE A 380 -10.25 1.75 -48.41
CA ILE A 380 -10.94 0.96 -49.43
C ILE A 380 -11.93 1.84 -50.20
N ASN A 381 -12.77 2.61 -49.49
CA ASN A 381 -13.75 3.49 -50.11
C ASN A 381 -13.13 4.58 -51.01
N GLN A 382 -11.93 5.07 -50.69
CA GLN A 382 -11.24 6.08 -51.51
C GLN A 382 -10.43 5.50 -52.67
N ASN A 383 -9.98 4.25 -52.58
CA ASN A 383 -9.04 3.66 -53.55
C ASN A 383 -9.68 2.56 -54.43
N ILE A 384 -10.95 2.22 -54.18
CA ILE A 384 -11.65 1.26 -55.03
C ILE A 384 -11.94 1.86 -56.40
N ASN A 385 -11.35 1.24 -57.43
CA ASN A 385 -11.39 1.71 -58.80
C ASN A 385 -12.35 0.85 -59.63
N PHE A 386 -13.45 1.46 -60.07
CA PHE A 386 -14.50 0.76 -60.81
C PHE A 386 -14.38 0.85 -62.34
N LYS A 387 -13.58 1.80 -62.83
CA LYS A 387 -13.41 2.09 -64.25
C LYS A 387 -11.95 2.32 -64.58
N LYS A 388 -11.60 2.06 -65.84
CA LYS A 388 -10.34 2.52 -66.44
C LYS A 388 -10.63 3.51 -67.54
N GLU A 389 -10.03 4.69 -67.44
CA GLU A 389 -9.97 5.67 -68.51
C GLU A 389 -8.72 5.40 -69.35
N TYR A 390 -8.90 5.32 -70.67
CA TYR A 390 -7.83 5.13 -71.63
C TYR A 390 -7.45 6.49 -72.23
N ASP A 391 -6.22 6.62 -72.75
CA ASP A 391 -5.70 7.86 -73.35
C ASP A 391 -6.53 8.37 -74.55
N ASP A 392 -7.38 7.51 -75.13
CA ASP A 392 -8.33 7.85 -76.21
C ASP A 392 -9.69 8.39 -75.69
N GLY A 393 -9.81 8.62 -74.38
CA GLY A 393 -11.02 9.11 -73.72
C GLY A 393 -12.11 8.04 -73.52
N ARG A 394 -11.87 6.78 -73.89
CA ARG A 394 -12.82 5.69 -73.63
C ARG A 394 -12.75 5.26 -72.18
N GLN A 395 -13.91 5.09 -71.55
CA GLN A 395 -14.03 4.51 -70.22
C GLN A 395 -14.52 3.07 -70.33
N LYS A 396 -13.82 2.14 -69.67
CA LYS A 396 -14.24 0.74 -69.54
C LYS A 396 -14.50 0.43 -68.08
N VAL A 397 -15.74 0.03 -67.78
CA VAL A 397 -16.13 -0.52 -66.49
C VAL A 397 -15.43 -1.86 -66.29
N PHE A 398 -14.78 -2.05 -65.14
CA PHE A 398 -14.15 -3.32 -64.82
C PHE A 398 -15.20 -4.38 -64.48
N THR A 399 -14.91 -5.65 -64.78
CA THR A 399 -15.72 -6.76 -64.26
C THR A 399 -15.57 -6.85 -62.74
N PRO A 400 -16.51 -7.48 -62.00
CA PRO A 400 -16.41 -7.57 -60.55
C PRO A 400 -15.10 -8.20 -60.06
N ARG A 401 -14.64 -9.27 -60.73
CA ARG A 401 -13.31 -9.86 -60.53
C ARG A 401 -12.18 -8.83 -60.70
N GLY A 402 -12.26 -7.99 -61.72
CA GLY A 402 -11.25 -6.98 -62.03
C GLY A 402 -11.14 -5.92 -60.95
N VAL A 403 -12.28 -5.47 -60.40
CA VAL A 403 -12.32 -4.50 -59.28
C VAL A 403 -11.67 -5.08 -58.03
N LEU A 404 -12.05 -6.30 -57.63
CA LEU A 404 -11.46 -6.96 -56.45
C LEU A 404 -9.95 -7.22 -56.63
N MET A 405 -9.52 -7.62 -57.81
CA MET A 405 -8.10 -7.84 -58.10
C MET A 405 -7.29 -6.54 -58.02
N ASN A 406 -7.86 -5.44 -58.52
CA ASN A 406 -7.23 -4.12 -58.41
C ASN A 406 -7.12 -3.70 -56.93
N CYS A 407 -8.22 -3.83 -56.17
CA CYS A 407 -8.22 -3.54 -54.74
C CYS A 407 -7.18 -4.36 -53.97
N TYR A 408 -7.09 -5.67 -54.25
CA TYR A 408 -6.07 -6.55 -53.67
C TYR A 408 -4.65 -6.07 -53.96
N HIS A 409 -4.38 -5.64 -55.19
CA HIS A 409 -3.07 -5.11 -55.58
C HIS A 409 -2.76 -3.79 -54.86
N THR A 410 -3.68 -2.81 -54.89
CA THR A 410 -3.49 -1.52 -54.21
C THR A 410 -3.33 -1.68 -52.69
N TYR A 411 -4.09 -2.57 -52.06
CA TYR A 411 -3.93 -2.88 -50.64
C TYR A 411 -2.54 -3.44 -50.31
N ASN A 412 -2.01 -4.32 -51.17
CA ASN A 412 -0.70 -4.93 -50.95
C ASN A 412 0.48 -3.97 -51.18
N GLU A 413 0.29 -2.85 -51.87
CA GLU A 413 1.29 -1.78 -52.00
C GLU A 413 1.41 -0.92 -50.74
N MET A 414 0.35 -0.84 -49.93
CA MET A 414 0.32 -0.03 -48.71
C MET A 414 0.99 -0.73 -47.53
N PRO A 415 1.68 -0.04 -46.61
CA PRO A 415 2.36 -0.66 -45.47
C PRO A 415 1.41 -0.97 -44.30
N PHE A 416 0.29 -1.67 -44.55
CA PHE A 416 -0.63 -2.12 -43.50
C PHE A 416 -0.09 -3.32 -42.72
N PRO A 417 -0.48 -3.49 -41.43
CA PRO A 417 -0.11 -4.67 -40.64
C PRO A 417 -0.65 -5.97 -41.24
N ASP A 418 0.08 -7.07 -41.06
CA ASP A 418 -0.26 -8.37 -41.65
C ASP A 418 -1.55 -8.98 -41.08
N GLU A 419 -1.92 -8.59 -39.85
CA GLU A 419 -3.10 -9.08 -39.12
C GLU A 419 -4.41 -8.48 -39.64
N VAL A 420 -4.35 -7.40 -40.42
CA VAL A 420 -5.54 -6.71 -40.92
C VAL A 420 -5.89 -7.18 -42.32
N TYR A 421 -7.14 -7.60 -42.50
CA TYR A 421 -7.69 -8.03 -43.77
C TYR A 421 -9.09 -7.48 -43.97
N VAL A 422 -9.56 -7.48 -45.21
CA VAL A 422 -10.88 -7.00 -45.60
C VAL A 422 -11.60 -8.12 -46.34
N VAL A 423 -12.82 -8.40 -45.92
CA VAL A 423 -13.74 -9.29 -46.62
C VAL A 423 -14.79 -8.42 -47.30
N MET A 424 -15.04 -8.62 -48.59
CA MET A 424 -15.98 -7.76 -49.32
C MET A 424 -16.60 -8.46 -50.51
N LEU A 425 -17.79 -8.03 -50.89
CA LEU A 425 -18.48 -8.44 -52.10
C LEU A 425 -18.73 -7.22 -52.97
N TYR A 426 -18.38 -7.35 -54.25
CA TYR A 426 -18.68 -6.33 -55.24
C TYR A 426 -19.49 -6.94 -56.39
N GLY A 427 -20.53 -6.23 -56.81
CA GLY A 427 -21.41 -6.65 -57.89
C GLY A 427 -21.86 -5.51 -58.78
N ILE A 428 -22.29 -5.88 -59.99
CA ILE A 428 -22.79 -4.99 -61.01
C ILE A 428 -24.17 -5.48 -61.41
N TYR A 429 -25.18 -4.65 -61.18
CA TYR A 429 -26.54 -4.88 -61.65
C TYR A 429 -26.78 -4.13 -62.95
N ASN A 430 -27.07 -4.86 -64.02
CA ASN A 430 -27.44 -4.27 -65.30
C ASN A 430 -28.96 -4.12 -65.38
N ILE A 431 -29.44 -2.88 -65.53
CA ILE A 431 -30.86 -2.51 -65.48
C ILE A 431 -31.62 -3.08 -66.68
N ALA A 432 -31.03 -3.03 -67.88
CA ALA A 432 -31.67 -3.46 -69.13
C ALA A 432 -31.86 -4.99 -69.19
N THR A 433 -30.86 -5.74 -68.76
CA THR A 433 -30.86 -7.21 -68.78
C THR A 433 -31.29 -7.84 -67.47
N ARG A 434 -31.45 -7.06 -66.40
CA ARG A 434 -31.73 -7.49 -65.02
C ARG A 434 -30.78 -8.58 -64.51
N LYS A 435 -29.54 -8.57 -65.00
CA LYS A 435 -28.49 -9.50 -64.56
C LYS A 435 -27.66 -8.84 -63.46
N PHE A 436 -27.51 -9.55 -62.35
CA PHE A 436 -26.56 -9.21 -61.30
C PHE A 436 -25.32 -10.10 -61.44
N THR A 437 -24.19 -9.50 -61.78
CA THR A 437 -22.90 -10.18 -61.84
C THR A 437 -22.05 -9.75 -60.66
N TYR A 438 -21.55 -10.68 -59.85
CA TYR A 438 -20.81 -10.38 -58.62
C TYR A 438 -19.56 -11.23 -58.46
N ALA A 439 -18.65 -10.77 -57.62
CA ALA A 439 -17.50 -11.51 -57.13
C ALA A 439 -17.33 -11.23 -55.63
N SER A 440 -16.84 -12.21 -54.88
CA SER A 440 -16.54 -12.09 -53.45
C SER A 440 -15.05 -12.17 -53.21
N ALA A 441 -14.56 -11.33 -52.31
CA ALA A 441 -13.25 -11.39 -51.70
C ALA A 441 -13.33 -12.02 -50.30
N GLY A 442 -13.95 -13.18 -50.22
CA GLY A 442 -14.03 -13.96 -48.98
C GLY A 442 -15.00 -13.38 -47.95
N MET A 443 -16.08 -12.72 -48.41
CA MET A 443 -17.19 -12.31 -47.54
C MET A 443 -17.66 -13.51 -46.69
N ASN A 444 -17.70 -13.34 -45.36
CA ASN A 444 -18.05 -14.42 -44.43
C ASN A 444 -19.54 -14.81 -44.49
N THR A 445 -20.37 -13.93 -45.06
CA THR A 445 -21.81 -14.10 -45.21
C THR A 445 -22.21 -14.33 -46.66
N ASN A 446 -23.30 -15.08 -46.86
CA ASN A 446 -23.87 -15.34 -48.18
C ASN A 446 -25.09 -14.45 -48.43
N PRO A 447 -25.13 -13.66 -49.51
CA PRO A 447 -26.31 -12.88 -49.87
C PRO A 447 -27.53 -13.76 -50.14
N LEU A 448 -28.72 -13.24 -49.89
CA LEU A 448 -29.99 -13.95 -50.06
C LEU A 448 -30.80 -13.32 -51.20
N ILE A 449 -31.39 -14.13 -52.07
CA ILE A 449 -32.43 -13.69 -53.00
C ILE A 449 -33.77 -14.17 -52.48
N ILE A 450 -34.65 -13.24 -52.16
CA ILE A 450 -36.07 -13.48 -51.91
C ILE A 450 -36.76 -13.44 -53.26
N ARG A 451 -37.21 -14.60 -53.75
CA ARG A 451 -37.94 -14.71 -55.02
C ARG A 451 -39.38 -14.24 -54.85
N ALA A 452 -39.99 -13.78 -55.94
CA ALA A 452 -41.38 -13.32 -55.95
C ALA A 452 -42.41 -14.40 -55.50
N ASP A 453 -42.10 -15.68 -55.67
CA ASP A 453 -42.94 -16.79 -55.18
C ASP A 453 -42.82 -17.01 -53.65
N GLY A 454 -41.76 -16.48 -53.01
CA GLY A 454 -41.45 -16.63 -51.60
C GLY A 454 -40.36 -17.67 -51.31
N GLU A 455 -39.79 -18.31 -52.34
CA GLU A 455 -38.57 -19.10 -52.17
C GLU A 455 -37.37 -18.19 -51.89
N VAL A 456 -36.44 -18.65 -51.06
CA VAL A 456 -35.21 -17.90 -50.73
C VAL A 456 -34.01 -18.69 -51.19
N GLU A 457 -33.25 -18.10 -52.11
CA GLU A 457 -32.03 -18.67 -52.66
C GLU A 457 -30.80 -18.04 -52.00
N VAL A 458 -29.85 -18.87 -51.56
CA VAL A 458 -28.59 -18.42 -50.96
C VAL A 458 -27.51 -18.32 -52.05
N LEU A 459 -26.95 -17.13 -52.25
CA LEU A 459 -25.85 -16.90 -53.18
C LEU A 459 -24.53 -17.23 -52.52
N GLN A 460 -23.81 -18.21 -53.05
CA GLN A 460 -22.48 -18.53 -52.57
C GLN A 460 -21.49 -17.38 -52.86
N ALA A 461 -20.89 -16.85 -51.80
CA ALA A 461 -19.93 -15.75 -51.85
C ALA A 461 -18.48 -16.21 -51.57
N ASP A 462 -18.04 -17.29 -52.21
CA ASP A 462 -16.68 -17.81 -52.03
C ASP A 462 -15.62 -16.85 -52.59
N GLY A 463 -14.50 -16.72 -51.88
CA GLY A 463 -13.37 -15.92 -52.31
C GLY A 463 -12.23 -15.90 -51.28
N PHE A 464 -11.17 -15.17 -51.61
CA PHE A 464 -10.03 -14.99 -50.71
C PHE A 464 -9.99 -13.55 -50.17
N PRO A 465 -9.87 -13.34 -48.85
CA PRO A 465 -9.81 -12.00 -48.27
C PRO A 465 -8.75 -11.09 -48.90
N ILE A 466 -9.03 -9.78 -48.92
CA ILE A 466 -8.02 -8.78 -49.28
C ILE A 466 -7.09 -8.61 -48.08
N CYS A 467 -5.87 -9.11 -48.21
CA CYS A 467 -4.90 -9.16 -47.12
C CYS A 467 -3.46 -9.10 -47.63
N LYS A 468 -2.52 -8.95 -46.69
CA LYS A 468 -1.06 -8.87 -46.92
C LYS A 468 -0.41 -10.22 -47.22
N PHE A 469 -1.00 -11.01 -48.11
CA PHE A 469 -0.54 -12.36 -48.42
C PHE A 469 0.02 -12.54 -49.85
N ALA A 470 0.14 -11.43 -50.59
CA ALA A 470 0.59 -11.44 -51.99
C ALA A 470 1.94 -12.14 -52.26
N PRO A 471 2.95 -12.10 -51.36
CA PRO A 471 4.21 -12.81 -51.58
C PRO A 471 4.06 -14.35 -51.64
N TYR A 472 3.03 -14.90 -51.02
CA TYR A 472 2.83 -16.34 -50.86
C TYR A 472 1.73 -16.90 -51.76
N PHE A 473 0.70 -16.11 -52.03
CA PHE A 473 -0.46 -16.54 -52.79
C PHE A 473 -1.07 -15.37 -53.55
N LYS A 474 -1.42 -15.61 -54.81
CA LYS A 474 -2.18 -14.66 -55.62
C LYS A 474 -3.59 -15.22 -55.81
N PRO A 475 -4.63 -14.57 -55.25
CA PRO A 475 -5.98 -15.08 -55.38
C PRO A 475 -6.49 -14.95 -56.82
N SER A 476 -7.49 -15.75 -57.16
CA SER A 476 -8.28 -15.59 -58.39
C SER A 476 -9.74 -15.46 -58.02
N TYR A 477 -10.24 -14.23 -58.03
CA TYR A 477 -11.67 -13.98 -57.84
C TYR A 477 -12.49 -14.50 -59.01
N GLU A 478 -13.64 -15.11 -58.75
CA GLU A 478 -14.55 -15.59 -59.79
C GLU A 478 -15.78 -14.69 -59.89
N SER A 479 -16.28 -14.46 -61.11
CA SER A 479 -17.52 -13.72 -61.31
C SER A 479 -18.67 -14.68 -61.57
N ARG A 480 -19.71 -14.59 -60.73
CA ARG A 480 -20.96 -15.35 -60.86
C ARG A 480 -22.06 -14.42 -61.34
N THR A 481 -23.06 -14.94 -62.04
CA THR A 481 -24.18 -14.13 -62.56
C THR A 481 -25.50 -14.79 -62.22
N VAL A 482 -26.44 -13.98 -61.74
CA VAL A 482 -27.81 -14.38 -61.45
C VAL A 482 -28.79 -13.41 -62.13
N HIS A 483 -29.99 -13.90 -62.40
CA HIS A 483 -31.06 -13.09 -62.99
C HIS A 483 -32.07 -12.74 -61.90
N LEU A 484 -32.44 -11.45 -61.82
CA LEU A 484 -33.44 -10.93 -60.89
C LEU A 484 -34.71 -10.61 -61.67
N GLU A 485 -35.78 -11.35 -61.37
CA GLU A 485 -37.09 -11.10 -61.96
C GLU A 485 -37.82 -9.98 -61.21
N PRO A 486 -38.81 -9.31 -61.83
CA PRO A 486 -39.61 -8.31 -61.13
C PRO A 486 -40.37 -8.89 -59.93
N GLY A 487 -40.10 -8.34 -58.76
CA GLY A 487 -40.56 -8.81 -57.45
C GLY A 487 -39.43 -9.37 -56.59
N ASP A 488 -38.31 -9.77 -57.19
CA ASP A 488 -37.18 -10.36 -56.46
C ASP A 488 -36.42 -9.30 -55.65
N SER A 489 -35.99 -9.68 -54.45
CA SER A 489 -35.19 -8.84 -53.55
C SER A 489 -33.88 -9.51 -53.19
N LEU A 490 -32.76 -8.83 -53.40
CA LEU A 490 -31.42 -9.27 -53.04
C LEU A 490 -31.00 -8.60 -51.73
N VAL A 491 -30.67 -9.39 -50.73
CA VAL A 491 -30.30 -8.96 -49.37
C VAL A 491 -28.85 -9.33 -49.10
N PHE A 492 -28.04 -8.32 -48.78
CA PHE A 492 -26.68 -8.45 -48.29
C PHE A 492 -26.65 -8.08 -46.82
N TYR A 493 -25.79 -8.74 -46.05
CA TYR A 493 -25.58 -8.46 -44.64
C TYR A 493 -24.16 -8.83 -44.22
N THR A 494 -23.67 -8.27 -43.12
CA THR A 494 -22.38 -8.62 -42.49
C THR A 494 -22.60 -9.60 -41.34
N ASP A 495 -21.54 -10.29 -40.90
CA ASP A 495 -21.60 -11.36 -39.91
C ASP A 495 -22.09 -10.88 -38.55
N GLY A 496 -21.85 -9.62 -38.18
CA GLY A 496 -22.41 -9.03 -36.97
C GLY A 496 -23.95 -9.13 -36.87
N LEU A 497 -24.68 -9.27 -37.98
CA LEU A 497 -26.12 -9.51 -37.96
C LEU A 497 -26.48 -10.87 -37.33
N ILE A 498 -25.73 -11.91 -37.68
CA ILE A 498 -26.03 -13.30 -37.28
C ILE A 498 -25.23 -13.72 -36.03
N GLU A 499 -24.11 -13.05 -35.74
CA GLU A 499 -23.26 -13.26 -34.57
C GLU A 499 -23.70 -12.39 -33.38
N ILE A 500 -24.89 -12.66 -32.83
CA ILE A 500 -25.46 -11.88 -31.72
C ILE A 500 -24.87 -12.28 -30.36
N ASP A 501 -24.66 -13.58 -30.14
CA ASP A 501 -24.18 -14.12 -28.86
C ASP A 501 -23.31 -15.36 -29.09
N PRO A 502 -22.03 -15.37 -28.67
CA PRO A 502 -21.16 -16.53 -28.86
C PRO A 502 -21.64 -17.75 -28.05
N ALA A 503 -22.39 -17.53 -26.97
CA ALA A 503 -22.97 -18.61 -26.17
C ALA A 503 -24.22 -19.21 -26.82
N GLN A 504 -24.84 -18.51 -27.77
CA GLN A 504 -26.05 -18.95 -28.50
C GLN A 504 -25.92 -18.62 -30.00
N PRO A 505 -24.99 -19.27 -30.74
CA PRO A 505 -24.73 -18.97 -32.14
C PRO A 505 -25.95 -19.23 -33.05
N GLU A 506 -26.88 -20.06 -32.59
CA GLU A 506 -28.12 -20.38 -33.30
C GLU A 506 -29.22 -19.34 -33.09
N LEU A 507 -29.01 -18.25 -32.35
CA LEU A 507 -30.07 -17.30 -32.02
C LEU A 507 -30.66 -16.64 -33.27
N PHE A 508 -29.80 -16.21 -34.19
CA PHE A 508 -30.17 -15.60 -35.48
C PHE A 508 -29.27 -16.10 -36.62
N SER A 509 -29.00 -17.41 -36.63
CA SER A 509 -28.18 -18.05 -37.67
C SER A 509 -28.74 -17.83 -39.08
N GLN A 510 -27.92 -18.03 -40.12
CA GLN A 510 -28.30 -17.83 -41.52
C GLN A 510 -29.62 -18.57 -41.87
N ASP A 511 -29.82 -19.78 -41.36
CA ASP A 511 -31.03 -20.56 -41.61
C ASP A 511 -32.29 -19.88 -41.04
N LYS A 512 -32.19 -19.30 -39.84
CA LYS A 512 -33.29 -18.53 -39.24
C LYS A 512 -33.54 -17.22 -39.96
N LEU A 513 -32.47 -16.55 -40.42
CA LEU A 513 -32.62 -15.35 -41.24
C LEU A 513 -33.35 -15.67 -42.54
N VAL A 514 -33.01 -16.79 -43.20
CA VAL A 514 -33.71 -17.29 -44.39
C VAL A 514 -35.19 -17.55 -44.09
N GLU A 515 -35.53 -18.19 -42.97
CA GLU A 515 -36.92 -18.40 -42.57
C GLU A 515 -37.67 -17.09 -42.29
N PHE A 516 -37.00 -16.11 -41.67
CA PHE A 516 -37.56 -14.81 -41.34
C PHE A 516 -37.88 -13.98 -42.58
N VAL A 517 -36.94 -13.86 -43.52
CA VAL A 517 -37.09 -13.01 -44.71
C VAL A 517 -38.13 -13.53 -45.71
N LYS A 518 -38.51 -14.80 -45.66
CA LYS A 518 -39.60 -15.37 -46.49
C LYS A 518 -40.91 -14.60 -46.34
N TRP A 519 -41.19 -14.10 -45.14
CA TRP A 519 -42.41 -13.35 -44.83
C TRP A 519 -42.40 -11.92 -45.38
N LEU A 520 -41.24 -11.43 -45.82
CA LEU A 520 -41.03 -10.05 -46.27
C LEU A 520 -41.10 -9.88 -47.80
N LYS A 521 -41.43 -10.92 -48.57
CA LYS A 521 -41.38 -10.92 -50.05
C LYS A 521 -42.16 -9.77 -50.72
N ASP A 522 -43.31 -9.40 -50.16
CA ASP A 522 -44.20 -8.38 -50.72
C ASP A 522 -43.92 -6.96 -50.19
N THR A 523 -42.89 -6.78 -49.35
CA THR A 523 -42.54 -5.50 -48.72
C THR A 523 -41.48 -4.73 -49.50
N SER A 524 -41.42 -3.41 -49.36
CA SER A 524 -40.42 -2.55 -50.01
C SER A 524 -38.99 -2.86 -49.55
N ALA A 525 -37.97 -2.47 -50.33
CA ALA A 525 -36.57 -2.68 -49.92
C ALA A 525 -36.26 -2.08 -48.54
N LYS A 526 -36.88 -0.93 -48.24
CA LYS A 526 -36.74 -0.23 -46.96
C LYS A 526 -37.35 -1.02 -45.80
N GLU A 527 -38.56 -1.54 -45.97
CA GLU A 527 -39.23 -2.35 -44.96
C GLU A 527 -38.45 -3.64 -44.67
N ILE A 528 -37.88 -4.29 -45.71
CA ILE A 528 -37.02 -5.46 -45.51
C ILE A 528 -35.82 -5.11 -44.60
N CYS A 529 -35.13 -4.00 -44.87
CA CYS A 529 -34.03 -3.54 -44.01
C CYS A 529 -34.50 -3.26 -42.57
N ASP A 530 -35.59 -2.51 -42.42
CA ASP A 530 -36.09 -2.08 -41.11
C ASP A 530 -36.54 -3.28 -40.26
N GLU A 531 -37.27 -4.23 -40.84
CA GLU A 531 -37.72 -5.44 -40.14
C GLU A 531 -36.57 -6.37 -39.73
N ILE A 532 -35.52 -6.50 -40.55
CA ILE A 532 -34.32 -7.28 -40.19
C ILE A 532 -33.60 -6.64 -38.99
N ILE A 533 -33.46 -5.31 -39.01
CA ILE A 533 -32.80 -4.57 -37.92
C ILE A 533 -33.63 -4.57 -36.64
N ASP A 534 -34.95 -4.46 -36.75
CA ASP A 534 -35.85 -4.54 -35.59
C ASP A 534 -35.81 -5.95 -34.97
N ALA A 535 -35.78 -7.01 -35.79
CA ALA A 535 -35.58 -8.38 -35.31
C ALA A 535 -34.23 -8.54 -34.59
N TYR A 536 -33.15 -7.99 -35.15
CA TYR A 536 -31.83 -7.98 -34.51
C TYR A 536 -31.88 -7.28 -33.14
N HIS A 537 -32.48 -6.10 -33.04
CA HIS A 537 -32.62 -5.37 -31.77
C HIS A 537 -33.38 -6.15 -30.70
N VAL A 538 -34.47 -6.83 -31.08
CA VAL A 538 -35.26 -7.66 -30.17
C VAL A 538 -34.44 -8.85 -29.66
N LEU A 539 -33.63 -9.47 -30.51
CA LEU A 539 -32.78 -10.62 -30.14
C LEU A 539 -31.55 -10.21 -29.33
N LEU A 540 -30.98 -9.03 -29.60
CA LEU A 540 -29.86 -8.47 -28.85
C LEU A 540 -30.25 -8.13 -27.41
N GLY A 541 -31.42 -7.51 -27.20
CA GLY A 541 -31.90 -7.09 -25.88
C GLY A 541 -30.95 -6.09 -25.19
N ASP A 542 -30.57 -6.37 -23.93
CA ASP A 542 -29.63 -5.53 -23.15
C ASP A 542 -28.14 -5.88 -23.38
N LYS A 543 -27.84 -6.79 -24.30
CA LYS A 543 -26.46 -7.19 -24.59
C LYS A 543 -25.76 -6.12 -25.41
N LYS A 544 -24.44 -6.08 -25.28
CA LYS A 544 -23.60 -5.26 -26.17
C LYS A 544 -23.46 -5.97 -27.51
N MET A 545 -23.46 -5.19 -28.59
CA MET A 545 -23.10 -5.68 -29.92
C MET A 545 -21.68 -6.25 -29.86
N LEU A 546 -21.44 -7.31 -30.63
CA LEU A 546 -20.13 -7.94 -30.74
C LEU A 546 -19.35 -7.38 -31.92
N ASP A 547 -20.07 -7.12 -33.02
CA ASP A 547 -19.52 -6.57 -34.24
C ASP A 547 -20.50 -5.60 -34.91
N ASP A 548 -20.02 -4.87 -35.91
CA ASP A 548 -20.82 -3.97 -36.72
C ASP A 548 -21.89 -4.74 -37.52
N VAL A 549 -23.03 -4.09 -37.73
CA VAL A 549 -24.14 -4.66 -38.50
C VAL A 549 -24.44 -3.78 -39.69
N THR A 550 -24.26 -4.32 -40.87
CA THR A 550 -24.69 -3.71 -42.13
C THR A 550 -25.69 -4.61 -42.81
N VAL A 551 -26.80 -4.02 -43.26
CA VAL A 551 -27.81 -4.69 -44.09
C VAL A 551 -28.05 -3.83 -45.31
N LEU A 552 -28.00 -4.42 -46.50
CA LEU A 552 -28.22 -3.76 -47.78
C LEU A 552 -29.21 -4.55 -48.63
N VAL A 553 -30.26 -3.91 -49.13
CA VAL A 553 -31.32 -4.55 -49.91
C VAL A 553 -31.48 -3.87 -51.27
N VAL A 554 -31.58 -4.69 -52.32
CA VAL A 554 -31.84 -4.28 -53.70
C VAL A 554 -33.08 -5.02 -54.20
N LYS A 555 -34.17 -4.31 -54.45
CA LYS A 555 -35.43 -4.91 -54.94
C LYS A 555 -35.68 -4.53 -56.39
N ALA A 556 -35.90 -5.52 -57.26
CA ALA A 556 -36.33 -5.31 -58.63
C ALA A 556 -37.86 -5.13 -58.64
N CYS A 557 -38.36 -3.94 -58.93
CA CYS A 557 -39.79 -3.65 -58.93
C CYS A 557 -40.42 -3.99 -60.29
N LYS A 558 -41.70 -4.35 -60.28
CA LYS A 558 -42.51 -4.37 -61.51
C LYS A 558 -42.63 -2.92 -61.98
N ASN A 559 -42.34 -2.67 -63.26
CA ASN A 559 -42.58 -1.36 -63.83
C ASN A 559 -44.09 -1.09 -63.74
N ASP A 560 -44.48 -0.12 -62.92
CA ASP A 560 -45.79 0.50 -63.08
C ASP A 560 -45.83 1.14 -64.48
N VAL A 561 -46.86 0.76 -65.25
CA VAL A 561 -47.13 1.23 -66.61
C VAL A 561 -47.33 2.73 -66.64
#